data_AF-A0A0G1CMN9-F1
#
_entry.id   AF-A0A0G1CMN9-F1
#
_cell.length_a   1.000
_cell.length_b   1.000
_cell.length_c   1.000
_cell.angle_alpha   90.00
_cell.angle_beta   90.00
_cell.angle_gamma   90.00
#
_symmetry.space_group_name_H-M   'P 1'
#
loop_
_entity.id
_entity.type
_entity.pdbx_description
1 polymer ?
#
loop_
_entity_poly.entity_id
_entity_poly.type
_entity_poly.pdbx_seq_one_letter_code
_entity_poly.pdbx_strand_id
1 'polypeptide(L)'
;MDQADKKTQLLNRARLLLSQARYASPINQLLAAFAIEAKDVTETELENICQIVEEHNQKQEEVFATYKAKMETALKKYANIISASQKTPVITPNVIQVGQSK
;
A
#
# COMPACT_ATOMS: atom_id res chain seq x y z
N MET A 1 -11.26 20.47 34.41
CA MET A 1 -10.83 19.28 33.65
C MET A 1 -9.43 18.97 34.10
N ASP A 2 -9.23 17.78 34.66
CA ASP A 2 -8.03 17.39 35.41
C ASP A 2 -6.89 17.02 34.45
N GLN A 3 -5.66 17.44 34.73
CA GLN A 3 -4.50 17.22 33.84
C GLN A 3 -4.21 15.73 33.60
N ALA A 4 -4.56 14.85 34.54
CA ALA A 4 -4.39 13.40 34.40
C ALA A 4 -5.25 12.79 33.27
N ASP A 5 -6.37 13.42 32.91
CA ASP A 5 -7.27 12.91 31.86
C ASP A 5 -6.68 13.13 30.45
N LYS A 6 -6.04 14.28 30.20
CA LYS A 6 -5.58 14.63 28.86
C LYS A 6 -4.38 13.77 28.42
N LYS A 7 -3.37 13.60 29.28
CA LYS A 7 -2.26 12.68 29.01
C LYS A 7 -2.74 11.25 28.74
N THR A 8 -3.73 10.77 29.50
CA THR A 8 -4.32 9.43 29.31
C THR A 8 -5.01 9.31 27.95
N GLN A 9 -5.77 10.33 27.53
CA GLN A 9 -6.42 10.34 26.20
C GLN A 9 -5.39 10.31 25.06
N LEU A 10 -4.31 11.09 25.18
CA LEU A 10 -3.25 11.11 24.18
C LEU A 10 -2.51 9.76 24.08
N LEU A 11 -2.27 9.08 25.20
CA LEU A 11 -1.70 7.73 25.20
C LEU A 11 -2.61 6.71 24.52
N ASN A 12 -3.92 6.81 24.74
CA ASN A 12 -4.89 5.95 24.06
C ASN A 12 -4.94 6.23 22.56
N ARG A 13 -4.84 7.51 22.14
CA ARG A 13 -4.70 7.89 20.72
C ARG A 13 -3.44 7.30 20.10
N ALA A 14 -2.31 7.37 20.78
CA ALA A 14 -1.06 6.77 20.31
C ALA A 14 -1.19 5.24 20.10
N ARG A 15 -1.81 4.53 21.06
CA ARG A 15 -2.08 3.09 20.95
C ARG A 15 -3.01 2.76 19.78
N LEU A 16 -4.04 3.57 19.57
CA LEU A 16 -4.97 3.40 18.44
C LEU A 16 -4.23 3.57 17.11
N LEU A 17 -3.45 4.65 16.96
CA LEU A 17 -2.66 4.91 15.75
C LEU A 17 -1.66 3.78 15.45
N LEU A 18 -1.03 3.23 16.48
CA LEU A 18 -0.19 2.03 16.39
C LEU A 18 -0.96 0.81 15.87
N SER A 19 -2.18 0.58 16.36
CA SER A 19 -3.00 -0.55 15.91
C SER A 19 -3.55 -0.40 14.48
N GLN A 20 -3.74 0.84 14.03
CA GLN A 20 -4.24 1.15 12.68
C GLN A 20 -3.13 1.12 11.62
N ALA A 21 -1.87 1.07 12.02
CA ALA A 21 -0.73 0.94 11.14
C ALA A 21 -0.81 -0.35 10.31
N ARG A 22 -1.33 -0.25 9.08
CA ARG A 22 -1.33 -1.38 8.13
C ARG A 22 0.07 -1.82 7.73
N TYR A 23 1.01 -0.88 7.74
CA TYR A 23 2.41 -1.14 7.48
C TYR A 23 3.17 -0.93 8.78
N ALA A 24 3.98 -1.91 9.17
CA ALA A 24 4.89 -1.80 10.31
C ALA A 24 6.03 -0.81 9.98
N SER A 25 5.70 0.48 9.99
CA SER A 25 6.62 1.56 9.66
C SER A 25 7.57 1.86 10.84
N PRO A 26 8.86 2.12 10.59
CA PRO A 26 9.79 2.62 11.60
C PRO A 26 9.27 3.86 12.35
N ILE A 27 8.44 4.70 11.73
CA ILE A 27 7.82 5.87 12.37
C ILE A 27 6.83 5.46 13.46
N ASN A 28 6.09 4.36 13.26
CA ASN A 28 5.15 3.86 14.25
C ASN A 28 5.90 3.20 15.42
N GLN A 29 7.05 2.56 15.15
CA GLN A 29 7.95 2.06 16.21
C GLN A 29 8.53 3.20 17.06
N LEU A 30 8.86 4.34 16.44
CA LEU A 30 9.26 5.56 17.14
C LEU A 30 8.16 6.09 18.08
N LEU A 31 6.90 6.08 17.63
CA LEU A 31 5.77 6.43 18.50
C LEU A 31 5.67 5.49 19.70
N ALA A 32 5.85 4.18 19.54
CA ALA A 32 5.85 3.25 20.67
C ALA A 32 6.97 3.56 21.68
N ALA A 33 8.20 3.76 21.20
CA ALA A 33 9.34 4.08 22.05
C ALA A 33 9.16 5.41 22.81
N PHE A 34 8.62 6.45 22.17
CA PHE A 34 8.42 7.75 22.81
C PHE A 34 7.15 7.84 23.66
N ALA A 35 6.00 7.36 23.17
CA ALA A 35 4.74 7.52 23.88
C ALA A 35 4.54 6.50 24.99
N ILE A 36 4.97 5.25 24.79
CA ILE A 36 4.67 4.13 25.70
C ILE A 36 5.81 3.91 26.69
N GLU A 37 7.06 4.09 26.27
CA GLU A 37 8.23 3.75 27.09
C GLU A 37 8.87 4.96 27.80
N ALA A 38 8.68 6.19 27.29
CA ALA A 38 9.24 7.39 27.92
C ALA A 38 8.34 7.92 29.06
N LYS A 39 8.89 8.00 30.29
CA LYS A 39 8.16 8.48 31.48
C LYS A 39 7.88 9.99 31.46
N ASP A 40 8.73 10.76 30.80
CA ASP A 40 8.79 12.22 30.96
C ASP A 40 8.25 13.01 29.75
N VAL A 41 7.60 12.33 28.80
CA VAL A 41 6.97 13.02 27.65
C VAL A 41 5.86 13.96 28.11
N THR A 42 5.92 15.20 27.63
CA THR A 42 4.88 16.21 27.83
C THR A 42 3.68 15.98 26.91
N GLU A 43 2.53 16.54 27.27
CA GLU A 43 1.31 16.41 26.44
C GLU A 43 1.48 17.00 25.04
N THR A 44 2.13 18.16 24.92
CA THR A 44 2.37 18.83 23.64
C THR A 44 3.25 17.98 22.72
N GLU A 45 4.28 17.35 23.27
CA GLU A 45 5.14 16.44 22.50
C GLU A 45 4.36 15.21 22.06
N LEU A 46 3.57 14.61 22.96
CA LEU A 46 2.76 13.44 22.63
C LEU A 46 1.71 13.73 21.57
N GLU A 47 1.08 14.91 21.64
CA GLU A 47 0.10 15.40 20.66
C GLU A 47 0.74 15.62 19.28
N ASN A 48 1.91 16.27 19.24
CA ASN A 48 2.67 16.46 18.01
C ASN A 48 3.09 15.12 17.37
N ILE A 49 3.59 14.16 18.16
CA ILE A 49 4.00 12.86 17.64
C ILE A 49 2.78 12.08 17.11
N CYS A 50 1.65 12.09 17.82
CA CYS A 50 0.41 11.48 17.35
C CYS A 50 -0.02 12.07 15.99
N GLN A 51 0.08 13.38 15.82
CA GLN A 51 -0.30 14.05 14.57
C GLN A 51 0.62 13.67 13.40
N ILE A 52 1.95 13.66 13.62
CA ILE A 52 2.92 13.23 12.61
C ILE A 52 2.63 11.79 12.15
N VAL A 53 2.33 10.90 13.09
CA VAL A 53 2.04 9.49 12.81
C VAL A 53 0.72 9.33 12.04
N GLU A 54 -0.30 10.11 12.39
CA GLU A 54 -1.58 10.11 11.69
C GLU A 54 -1.41 10.55 10.23
N GLU A 55 -0.70 11.67 10.00
CA GLU A 55 -0.38 12.13 8.64
C GLU A 55 0.46 11.11 7.85
N HIS A 56 1.42 10.48 8.52
CA HIS A 56 2.23 9.43 7.91
C HIS A 56 1.37 8.24 7.48
N ASN A 57 0.47 7.76 8.35
CA ASN A 57 -0.42 6.64 8.05
C ASN A 57 -1.33 6.97 6.85
N GLN A 58 -1.90 8.17 6.80
CA GLN A 58 -2.70 8.63 5.66
C GLN A 58 -1.90 8.64 4.35
N LYS A 59 -0.70 9.24 4.35
CA LYS A 59 0.18 9.28 3.17
C LYS A 59 0.58 7.89 2.68
N GLN A 60 0.81 6.94 3.59
CA GLN A 60 1.12 5.57 3.19
C GLN A 60 -0.04 4.89 2.44
N GLU A 61 -1.28 5.15 2.86
CA GLU A 61 -2.46 4.62 2.15
C GLU A 61 -2.59 5.21 0.75
N GLU A 62 -2.38 6.52 0.60
CA GLU A 62 -2.41 7.21 -0.70
C GLU A 62 -1.32 6.70 -1.65
N VAL A 63 -0.09 6.58 -1.14
CA VAL A 63 1.05 6.04 -1.89
C VAL A 63 0.77 4.61 -2.31
N PHE A 64 0.31 3.76 -1.39
CA PHE A 64 -0.03 2.38 -1.70
C PHE A 64 -1.13 2.28 -2.77
N ALA A 65 -2.21 3.04 -2.64
CA ALA A 65 -3.30 3.06 -3.62
C ALA A 65 -2.78 3.45 -5.02
N THR A 66 -1.90 4.45 -5.08
CA THR A 66 -1.26 4.89 -6.32
C THR A 66 -0.41 3.78 -6.95
N TYR A 67 0.45 3.12 -6.16
CA TYR A 67 1.29 2.03 -6.66
C TYR A 67 0.47 0.81 -7.06
N LYS A 68 -0.58 0.46 -6.31
CA LYS A 68 -1.51 -0.61 -6.66
C LYS A 68 -2.13 -0.38 -8.04
N ALA A 69 -2.66 0.82 -8.30
CA ALA A 69 -3.26 1.15 -9.59
C ALA A 69 -2.24 1.09 -10.75
N LYS A 70 -1.01 1.58 -10.53
CA LYS A 70 0.07 1.47 -11.52
C LYS A 70 0.43 0.01 -11.80
N MET A 71 0.51 -0.82 -10.77
CA MET A 71 0.88 -2.23 -10.89
C MET A 71 -0.22 -3.03 -11.57
N GLU A 72 -1.49 -2.81 -11.23
CA GLU A 72 -2.63 -3.41 -11.93
C GLU A 72 -2.65 -3.03 -13.42
N THR A 73 -2.35 -1.78 -13.74
CA THR A 73 -2.26 -1.32 -15.14
C THR A 73 -1.12 -2.02 -15.88
N ALA A 74 0.06 -2.13 -15.27
CA ALA A 74 1.20 -2.82 -15.85
C ALA A 74 0.93 -4.32 -16.07
N LEU A 75 0.33 -4.99 -15.08
CA LEU A 75 -0.05 -6.40 -15.16
C LEU A 75 -1.10 -6.66 -16.24
N LYS A 76 -2.11 -5.79 -16.37
CA LYS A 76 -3.11 -5.88 -17.46
C LYS A 76 -2.44 -5.74 -18.84
N LYS A 77 -1.53 -4.78 -19.00
CA LYS A 77 -0.76 -4.62 -20.25
C LYS A 77 0.04 -5.88 -20.59
N TYR A 78 0.73 -6.44 -19.60
CA TYR A 78 1.50 -7.68 -19.77
C TYR A 78 0.61 -8.88 -20.16
N ALA A 79 -0.53 -9.06 -19.48
CA ALA A 79 -1.49 -10.11 -19.79
C ALA A 79 -2.06 -9.99 -21.22
N ASN A 80 -2.34 -8.77 -21.68
CA ASN A 80 -2.79 -8.52 -23.05
C ASN A 80 -1.72 -8.88 -24.09
N ILE A 81 -0.44 -8.58 -23.82
CA ILE A 81 0.68 -8.94 -24.69
C ILE A 81 0.78 -10.46 -24.82
N ILE A 82 0.72 -11.20 -23.69
CA ILE A 82 0.72 -12.67 -23.70
C ILE A 82 -0.47 -13.23 -24.48
N SER A 83 -1.65 -12.65 -24.26
CA SER A 83 -2.88 -13.10 -24.94
C SER A 83 -2.83 -12.84 -26.45
N ALA A 84 -2.17 -11.77 -26.87
CA ALA A 84 -1.97 -11.45 -28.28
C ALA A 84 -0.89 -12.33 -28.94
N SER A 85 0.19 -12.68 -28.22
CA SER A 85 1.25 -13.56 -28.74
C SER A 85 0.81 -15.02 -28.89
N GLN A 86 -0.19 -15.48 -28.11
CA GLN A 86 -0.81 -16.79 -28.27
C GLN A 86 -1.78 -16.88 -29.47
N LYS A 87 -2.16 -15.76 -30.09
CA LYS A 87 -2.97 -15.72 -31.31
C LYS A 87 -2.11 -15.66 -32.57
N THR A 88 -1.10 -16.53 -32.68
CA THR A 88 -0.39 -16.71 -33.95
C THR A 88 -1.37 -17.30 -34.97
N PRO A 89 -1.51 -16.72 -36.17
CA PRO A 89 -2.44 -17.25 -37.17
C PRO A 89 -1.89 -18.58 -37.67
N VAL A 90 -2.69 -19.64 -37.55
CA VAL A 90 -2.44 -20.90 -38.24
C VAL A 90 -2.55 -20.61 -39.73
N ILE A 91 -1.41 -20.45 -40.40
CA ILE A 91 -1.35 -20.40 -41.86
C ILE A 91 -1.64 -21.82 -42.34
N THR A 92 -2.87 -22.10 -42.74
CA THR A 92 -3.21 -23.34 -43.46
C THR A 92 -2.48 -23.32 -44.81
N PRO A 93 -1.61 -24.30 -45.13
CA PRO A 93 -1.01 -24.37 -46.45
C PRO A 93 -2.11 -24.68 -47.47
N ASN A 94 -2.26 -23.79 -48.44
CA ASN A 94 -3.17 -23.97 -49.56
C ASN A 94 -2.68 -25.18 -50.37
N VAL A 95 -3.43 -26.28 -50.35
CA VAL A 95 -3.14 -27.46 -51.17
C VAL A 95 -3.36 -27.06 -52.62
N ILE A 96 -2.26 -26.88 -53.37
CA ILE A 96 -2.32 -26.77 -54.83
C ILE A 96 -2.82 -28.12 -55.34
N GLN A 97 -4.08 -28.15 -55.79
CA GLN A 97 -4.65 -29.30 -56.47
C GLN A 97 -4.00 -29.38 -57.85
N VAL A 98 -2.89 -30.13 -57.93
CA VAL A 98 -2.27 -30.50 -59.21
C VAL A 98 -3.22 -31.48 -59.87
N GLY A 99 -4.13 -30.96 -60.69
CA GLY A 99 -4.95 -31.74 -61.60
C GLY A 99 -4.05 -32.35 -62.67
N GLN A 100 -3.67 -33.62 -62.47
CA GLN A 100 -3.12 -34.46 -63.52
C GLN A 100 -4.24 -35.18 -64.27
N SER A 101 -4.14 -35.14 -65.60
CA SER A 101 -4.60 -36.14 -66.58
C SER A 101 -6.13 -36.19 -66.83
N LYS A 102 -6.63 -36.21 -68.08
CA LYS A 102 -6.11 -36.72 -69.35
C LYS A 102 -6.57 -35.85 -70.52
#